data_AF-A0A1F9TRM4-F1
#
_entry.id   AF-A0A1F9TRM4-F1
#
_cell.length_a   1.000
_cell.length_b   1.000
_cell.length_c   1.000
_cell.angle_alpha   90.00
_cell.angle_beta   90.00
_cell.angle_gamma   90.00
#
_symmetry.space_group_name_H-M   'P 1'
#
loop_
_entity.id
_entity.type
_entity.pdbx_description
1 polymer ?
#
loop_
_entity_poly.entity_id
_entity_poly.type
_entity_poly.pdbx_seq_one_letter_code
_entity_poly.pdbx_strand_id
1 'polypeptide(L)'
;MPLYPGSVTASGAGKLARLSKDDLAAVRKYFEARLKPGDKVKPYSGDGEAGFDVTYTKKVGSREQTVLEVRVTARTEKRPPHQAFGELFAQVSAGRHKEAELKALEKEYGGIDSAYFRRSAGQDGDEAGVLLARAHKLAHPDEGRLKAAGRKNKVSDEDKAEAKELKKKMKELKAQGDFAGMMALAQNSKKFQAPPANQAEAAKLAAQDRDRDTWDIWLNCLKDTKAAAYRTRLEYASDALKD
;
A
#
# COMPACT_ATOMS: atom_id res chain seq x y z
N MET A 1 29.08 -0.39 18.58
CA MET A 1 27.97 -0.61 19.53
C MET A 1 27.25 -1.91 19.23
N PRO A 2 26.72 -2.64 20.24
CA PRO A 2 25.92 -3.83 19.98
C PRO A 2 24.66 -3.53 19.16
N LEU A 3 24.28 -4.49 18.31
CA LEU A 3 23.00 -4.47 17.61
C LEU A 3 21.84 -4.51 18.61
N TYR A 4 20.71 -3.90 18.25
CA TYR A 4 19.50 -3.97 19.04
C TYR A 4 18.92 -5.39 18.95
N PRO A 5 18.76 -6.12 20.07
CA PRO A 5 18.38 -7.53 20.04
C PRO A 5 16.98 -7.76 19.47
N GLY A 6 16.05 -6.83 19.68
CA GLY A 6 14.69 -6.86 19.13
C GLY A 6 14.60 -6.40 17.67
N SER A 7 15.71 -6.31 16.94
CA SER A 7 15.73 -5.86 15.55
C SER A 7 16.04 -7.00 14.57
N VAL A 8 15.43 -6.93 13.38
CA VAL A 8 15.65 -7.83 12.24
C VAL A 8 16.21 -7.06 11.06
N THR A 9 16.86 -7.72 10.10
CA THR A 9 17.37 -7.07 8.90
C THR A 9 16.23 -6.55 8.02
N ALA A 10 16.37 -5.31 7.53
CA ALA A 10 15.36 -4.66 6.68
C ALA A 10 15.35 -5.20 5.24
N SER A 11 16.50 -5.69 4.75
CA SER A 11 16.63 -6.27 3.42
C SER A 11 17.82 -7.24 3.35
N GLY A 12 17.60 -8.47 2.92
CA GLY A 12 18.66 -9.44 2.63
C GLY A 12 19.71 -9.60 3.74
N ALA A 13 20.99 -9.74 3.33
CA ALA A 13 22.14 -10.00 4.20
C ALA A 13 22.78 -8.75 4.85
N GLY A 14 22.21 -7.55 4.67
CA GLY A 14 22.80 -6.31 5.18
C GLY A 14 22.60 -6.15 6.69
N LYS A 15 23.67 -5.87 7.44
CA LYS A 15 23.59 -5.63 8.90
C LYS A 15 23.17 -4.20 9.29
N LEU A 16 23.29 -3.24 8.36
CA LEU A 16 23.19 -1.80 8.65
C LEU A 16 21.76 -1.28 8.79
N ALA A 17 20.85 -1.74 7.93
CA ALA A 17 19.44 -1.34 7.98
C ALA A 17 18.63 -2.44 8.67
N ARG A 18 18.01 -2.08 9.79
CA ARG A 18 17.25 -3.00 10.63
C ARG A 18 15.90 -2.41 11.02
N LEU A 19 14.96 -3.28 11.37
CA LEU A 19 13.60 -2.92 11.76
C LEU A 19 13.27 -3.54 13.11
N SER A 20 12.46 -2.87 13.93
CA SER A 20 11.96 -3.42 15.19
C SER A 20 10.46 -3.18 15.36
N LYS A 21 9.81 -4.09 16.09
CA LYS A 21 8.42 -3.97 16.52
C LYS A 21 8.28 -3.02 17.72
N ASP A 22 9.38 -2.72 18.40
CA ASP A 22 9.42 -1.87 19.58
C ASP A 22 9.27 -0.39 19.20
N ASP A 23 8.70 0.40 20.10
CA ASP A 23 8.56 1.84 19.93
C ASP A 23 9.88 2.58 20.20
N LEU A 24 9.90 3.88 19.86
CA LEU A 24 11.10 4.71 20.05
C LEU A 24 11.57 4.75 21.50
N ALA A 25 10.66 4.71 22.48
CA ALA A 25 11.03 4.81 23.89
C ALA A 25 11.75 3.55 24.37
N ALA A 26 11.26 2.38 23.99
CA ALA A 26 11.89 1.10 24.30
C ALA A 26 13.27 0.96 23.65
N VAL A 27 13.40 1.35 22.36
CA VAL A 27 14.68 1.32 21.65
C VAL A 27 15.66 2.34 22.25
N ARG A 28 15.17 3.55 22.59
CA ARG A 28 15.98 4.59 23.22
C ARG A 28 16.56 4.15 24.56
N LYS A 29 15.73 3.58 25.43
CA LYS A 29 16.14 3.08 26.74
C LYS A 29 17.26 2.04 26.64
N TYR A 30 17.23 1.19 25.61
CA TYR A 30 18.30 0.21 25.37
C TYR A 30 19.65 0.86 25.07
N PHE A 31 19.67 1.91 24.23
CA PHE A 31 20.90 2.61 23.87
C PHE A 31 21.39 3.52 25.00
N GLU A 32 20.49 4.21 25.70
CA GLU A 32 20.83 5.03 26.87
C GLU A 32 21.54 4.21 27.96
N ALA A 33 21.09 2.98 28.20
CA ALA A 33 21.72 2.07 29.15
C ALA A 33 23.12 1.57 28.73
N ARG A 34 23.57 1.86 27.51
CA ARG A 34 24.83 1.37 26.92
C ARG A 34 25.76 2.50 26.48
N LEU A 35 25.42 3.75 26.78
CA LEU A 35 26.28 4.89 26.47
C LEU A 35 27.59 4.80 27.22
N LYS A 36 28.69 5.08 26.52
CA LYS A 36 30.01 5.29 27.11
C LYS A 36 30.21 6.79 27.42
N PRO A 37 31.17 7.13 28.28
CA PRO A 37 31.52 8.53 28.52
C PRO A 37 31.81 9.27 27.21
N GLY A 38 31.09 10.36 26.95
CA GLY A 38 31.21 11.17 25.74
C GLY A 38 30.19 10.86 24.64
N ASP A 39 29.45 9.76 24.75
CA ASP A 39 28.35 9.43 23.85
C ASP A 39 27.14 10.32 24.13
N LYS A 40 26.35 10.59 23.10
CA LYS A 40 25.16 11.46 23.18
C LYS A 40 24.01 10.86 22.40
N VAL A 41 22.81 10.95 22.98
CA VAL A 41 21.54 10.74 22.29
C VAL A 41 21.00 12.11 21.91
N LYS A 42 20.81 12.36 20.63
CA LYS A 42 20.27 13.61 20.11
C LYS A 42 18.91 13.36 19.45
N PRO A 43 17.92 14.24 19.62
CA PRO A 43 16.68 14.13 18.86
C PRO A 43 16.99 14.24 17.37
N TYR A 44 16.27 13.46 16.58
CA TYR A 44 16.30 13.50 15.13
C TYR A 44 14.89 13.82 14.61
N SER A 45 14.82 14.71 13.63
CA SER A 45 13.63 14.99 12.86
C SER A 45 14.04 15.10 11.40
N GLY A 46 13.31 14.43 10.53
CA GLY A 46 13.48 14.49 9.09
C GLY A 46 12.12 14.51 8.39
N ASP A 47 12.14 14.54 7.06
CA ASP A 47 10.92 14.57 6.25
C ASP A 47 10.09 13.29 6.50
N GLY A 48 8.93 13.48 7.15
CA GLY A 48 8.01 12.41 7.52
C GLY A 48 8.51 11.40 8.56
N GLU A 49 9.61 11.69 9.27
CA GLU A 49 10.16 10.83 10.31
C GLU A 49 10.66 11.60 11.55
N ALA A 50 10.55 10.97 12.71
CA ALA A 50 11.12 11.48 13.95
C ALA A 50 11.76 10.35 14.77
N GLY A 51 12.73 10.71 15.60
CA GLY A 51 13.40 9.75 16.46
C GLY A 51 14.64 10.32 17.13
N PHE A 52 15.73 9.57 17.10
CA PHE A 52 16.98 9.97 17.73
C PHE A 52 18.21 9.36 17.06
N ASP A 53 19.31 10.10 17.17
CA ASP A 53 20.65 9.68 16.78
C ASP A 53 21.46 9.36 18.02
N VAL A 54 22.11 8.20 18.04
CA VAL A 54 23.18 7.90 19.00
C VAL A 54 24.50 8.23 18.34
N THR A 55 25.27 9.11 18.96
CA THR A 55 26.55 9.58 18.45
C THR A 55 27.65 9.36 19.48
N TYR A 56 28.84 9.00 19.02
CA TYR A 56 30.04 8.90 19.86
C TYR A 56 31.11 9.89 19.40
N THR A 57 32.04 10.22 20.28
CA THR A 57 33.20 11.06 19.94
C THR A 57 34.42 10.19 19.75
N LYS A 58 35.08 10.27 18.59
CA LYS A 58 36.38 9.62 18.33
C LYS A 58 37.47 10.66 18.08
N LYS A 59 38.68 10.39 18.55
CA LYS A 59 39.86 11.17 18.16
C LYS A 59 40.36 10.69 16.81
N VAL A 60 40.50 11.62 15.86
CA VAL A 60 41.12 11.39 14.56
C VAL A 60 42.31 12.34 14.46
N GLY A 61 43.51 11.81 14.71
CA GLY A 61 44.70 12.63 14.91
C GLY A 61 44.57 13.52 16.14
N SER A 62 44.73 14.84 15.97
CA SER A 62 44.60 15.84 17.05
C SER A 62 43.17 16.38 17.23
N ARG A 63 42.21 15.95 16.40
CA ARG A 63 40.82 16.48 16.42
C ARG A 63 39.85 15.48 17.01
N GLU A 64 38.90 15.97 17.78
CA GLU A 64 37.71 15.21 18.18
C GLU A 64 36.63 15.33 17.11
N GLN A 65 36.12 14.18 16.67
CA GLN A 65 35.06 14.09 15.68
C GLN A 65 33.86 13.35 16.29
N THR A 66 32.68 13.99 16.26
CA THR A 66 31.43 13.31 16.58
C THR A 66 30.96 12.49 15.38
N VAL A 67 30.67 11.21 15.60
CA VAL A 67 30.29 10.25 14.58
C VAL A 67 28.95 9.63 14.93
N LEU A 68 28.07 9.49 13.93
CA LEU A 68 26.81 8.76 14.07
C LEU A 68 27.10 7.28 14.24
N GLU A 69 26.46 6.66 15.23
CA GLU A 69 26.56 5.22 15.44
C GLU A 69 25.31 4.50 14.95
N VAL A 70 24.15 4.98 15.37
CA VAL A 70 22.85 4.51 14.90
C VAL A 70 21.86 5.66 14.88
N ARG A 71 21.05 5.70 13.83
CA ARG A 71 19.85 6.52 13.74
C ARG A 71 18.64 5.63 13.94
N VAL A 72 17.75 6.00 14.85
CA VAL A 72 16.50 5.29 15.10
C VAL A 72 15.34 6.21 14.75
N THR A 73 14.46 5.77 13.85
CA THR A 73 13.32 6.58 13.38
C THR A 73 12.00 5.82 13.44
N ALA A 74 10.93 6.58 13.64
CA ALA A 74 9.55 6.18 13.39
C ALA A 74 8.94 7.15 12.37
N ARG A 75 8.01 6.68 11.55
CA ARG A 75 7.29 7.56 10.63
C ARG A 75 6.32 8.45 11.40
N THR A 76 6.36 9.73 11.08
CA THR A 76 5.40 10.73 11.58
C THR A 76 4.33 11.04 10.53
N GLU A 77 4.67 10.90 9.24
CA GLU A 77 3.72 11.03 8.15
C GLU A 77 3.01 9.71 7.87
N LYS A 78 1.70 9.80 7.67
CA LYS A 78 0.89 8.68 7.20
C LYS A 78 1.08 8.52 5.70
N ARG A 79 1.34 7.29 5.27
CA ARG A 79 1.22 6.92 3.85
C ARG A 79 -0.25 7.02 3.42
N PRO A 80 -0.53 7.01 2.10
CA PRO A 80 -1.89 6.74 1.63
C PRO A 80 -2.45 5.49 2.32
N PRO A 81 -3.74 5.48 2.69
CA PRO A 81 -4.35 4.35 3.36
C PRO A 81 -4.11 3.05 2.61
N HIS A 82 -3.82 1.97 3.34
CA HIS A 82 -3.64 0.65 2.76
C HIS A 82 -4.82 0.28 1.84
N GLN A 83 -4.55 -0.19 0.61
CA GLN A 83 -5.58 -0.39 -0.42
C GLN A 83 -6.72 -1.34 0.02
N ALA A 84 -6.44 -2.30 0.91
CA ALA A 84 -7.46 -3.16 1.51
C ALA A 84 -8.61 -2.37 2.18
N PHE A 85 -8.34 -1.18 2.74
CA PHE A 85 -9.41 -0.32 3.27
C PHE A 85 -10.33 0.22 2.18
N GLY A 86 -9.80 0.54 1.00
CA GLY A 86 -10.62 0.96 -0.15
C GLY A 86 -11.55 -0.15 -0.62
N GLU A 87 -11.07 -1.39 -0.62
CA GLU A 87 -11.86 -2.58 -0.97
C GLU A 87 -12.95 -2.89 0.07
N LEU A 88 -12.61 -2.82 1.36
CA LEU A 88 -13.60 -2.94 2.44
C LEU A 88 -14.65 -1.84 2.38
N PHE A 89 -14.24 -0.60 2.09
CA PHE A 89 -15.15 0.53 1.89
C PHE A 89 -16.09 0.30 0.69
N ALA A 90 -15.62 -0.31 -0.39
CA ALA A 90 -16.46 -0.68 -1.53
C ALA A 90 -17.54 -1.70 -1.14
N GLN A 91 -17.21 -2.68 -0.28
CA GLN A 91 -18.19 -3.66 0.24
C GLN A 91 -19.25 -3.01 1.15
N VAL A 92 -18.85 -2.05 1.99
CA VAL A 92 -19.78 -1.24 2.80
C VAL A 92 -20.67 -0.39 1.90
N SER A 93 -20.09 0.29 0.90
CA SER A 93 -20.83 1.14 -0.06
C SER A 93 -21.82 0.34 -0.91
N ALA A 94 -21.54 -0.94 -1.15
CA ALA A 94 -22.45 -1.88 -1.80
C ALA A 94 -23.55 -2.41 -0.86
N GLY A 95 -23.58 -1.99 0.41
CA GLY A 95 -24.57 -2.40 1.41
C GLY A 95 -24.39 -3.80 1.97
N ARG A 96 -23.22 -4.42 1.78
CA ARG A 96 -22.94 -5.80 2.21
C ARG A 96 -22.44 -5.89 3.65
N HIS A 97 -21.75 -4.84 4.11
CA HIS A 97 -21.16 -4.74 5.45
C HIS A 97 -21.50 -3.39 6.07
N LYS A 98 -21.42 -3.27 7.40
CA LYS A 98 -21.78 -2.05 8.12
C LYS A 98 -20.61 -1.08 8.22
N GLU A 99 -20.89 0.21 8.15
CA GLU A 99 -19.88 1.26 8.35
C GLU A 99 -19.19 1.18 9.73
N ALA A 100 -19.91 0.71 10.75
CA ALA A 100 -19.36 0.49 12.08
C ALA A 100 -18.23 -0.55 12.10
N GLU A 101 -18.31 -1.58 11.25
CA GLU A 101 -17.29 -2.63 11.14
C GLU A 101 -16.03 -2.05 10.49
N LEU A 102 -16.19 -1.27 9.42
CA LEU A 102 -15.06 -0.58 8.78
C LEU A 102 -14.35 0.37 9.75
N LYS A 103 -15.09 1.18 10.51
CA LYS A 103 -14.50 2.08 11.52
C LYS A 103 -13.73 1.34 12.61
N ALA A 104 -14.20 0.16 13.01
CA ALA A 104 -13.48 -0.69 13.96
C ALA A 104 -12.16 -1.17 13.36
N LEU A 105 -12.15 -1.58 12.08
CA LEU A 105 -10.95 -2.00 11.37
C LEU A 105 -9.96 -0.85 11.16
N GLU A 106 -10.42 0.36 10.81
CA GLU A 106 -9.56 1.54 10.69
C GLU A 106 -8.87 1.87 12.01
N LYS A 107 -9.58 1.74 13.14
CA LYS A 107 -8.99 1.93 14.47
C LYS A 107 -7.97 0.84 14.81
N GLU A 108 -8.25 -0.41 14.45
CA GLU A 108 -7.39 -1.54 14.80
C GLU A 108 -6.14 -1.66 13.91
N TYR A 109 -6.27 -1.35 12.63
CA TYR A 109 -5.27 -1.60 11.59
C TYR A 109 -4.69 -0.32 10.97
N GLY A 110 -5.25 0.87 11.23
CA GLY A 110 -4.77 2.14 10.65
C GLY A 110 -3.31 2.51 11.00
N GLY A 111 -2.74 1.89 12.05
CA GLY A 111 -1.31 2.04 12.36
C GLY A 111 -0.36 1.47 11.30
N ILE A 112 -0.86 0.64 10.38
CA ILE A 112 -0.12 0.10 9.24
C ILE A 112 0.42 1.22 8.33
N ASP A 113 -0.32 2.33 8.20
CA ASP A 113 0.02 3.42 7.29
C ASP A 113 1.29 4.21 7.71
N SER A 114 1.72 4.03 8.96
CA SER A 114 2.94 4.61 9.53
C SER A 114 4.02 3.57 9.82
N ALA A 115 3.85 2.33 9.35
CA ALA A 115 4.79 1.25 9.60
C ALA A 115 5.90 1.15 8.55
N TYR A 116 6.98 0.46 8.93
CA TYR A 116 8.01 -0.05 8.03
C TYR A 116 7.78 -1.53 7.73
N PHE A 117 8.28 -1.97 6.58
CA PHE A 117 8.18 -3.36 6.12
C PHE A 117 9.55 -3.81 5.60
N ARG A 118 9.84 -5.12 5.70
CA ARG A 118 11.06 -5.65 5.09
C ARG A 118 10.91 -5.61 3.57
N ARG A 119 12.04 -5.53 2.86
CA ARG A 119 12.05 -5.79 1.42
C ARG A 119 11.86 -7.27 1.17
N SER A 120 10.99 -7.59 0.21
CA SER A 120 10.80 -8.97 -0.25
C SER A 120 12.04 -9.49 -0.97
N ALA A 121 12.48 -10.70 -0.64
CA ALA A 121 13.58 -11.35 -1.34
C ALA A 121 13.13 -11.72 -2.77
N GLY A 122 13.75 -11.11 -3.78
CA GLY A 122 13.51 -11.46 -5.19
C GLY A 122 12.26 -10.86 -5.84
N GLN A 123 11.60 -9.89 -5.22
CA GLN A 123 10.51 -9.13 -5.84
C GLN A 123 10.70 -7.63 -5.61
N ASP A 124 10.37 -6.83 -6.63
CA ASP A 124 10.29 -5.37 -6.52
C ASP A 124 9.15 -5.01 -5.57
N GLY A 125 9.50 -4.62 -4.34
CA GLY A 125 8.52 -4.22 -3.33
C GLY A 125 8.93 -4.51 -1.89
N ASP A 126 8.03 -4.15 -0.97
CA ASP A 126 8.10 -4.52 0.43
C ASP A 126 7.08 -5.63 0.77
N GLU A 127 7.20 -6.22 1.95
CA GLU A 127 6.32 -7.30 2.40
C GLU A 127 4.83 -6.92 2.37
N ALA A 128 4.48 -5.67 2.64
CA ALA A 128 3.10 -5.20 2.56
C ALA A 128 2.57 -5.29 1.12
N GLY A 129 3.37 -4.87 0.14
CA GLY A 129 3.05 -5.01 -1.28
C GLY A 129 2.83 -6.46 -1.71
N VAL A 130 3.65 -7.40 -1.21
CA VAL A 130 3.49 -8.83 -1.50
C VAL A 130 2.20 -9.40 -0.91
N LEU A 131 1.89 -9.05 0.34
CA LEU A 131 0.66 -9.46 1.00
C LEU A 131 -0.58 -8.93 0.29
N LEU A 132 -0.55 -7.65 -0.10
CA LEU A 132 -1.60 -7.02 -0.88
C LEU A 132 -1.80 -7.69 -2.24
N ALA A 133 -0.70 -7.95 -2.98
CA ALA A 133 -0.78 -8.62 -4.27
C ALA A 133 -1.33 -10.05 -4.15
N ARG A 134 -1.03 -10.75 -3.05
CA ARG A 134 -1.60 -12.07 -2.76
C ARG A 134 -3.10 -11.96 -2.49
N ALA A 135 -3.52 -11.02 -1.64
CA ALA A 135 -4.93 -10.80 -1.34
C ALA A 135 -5.73 -10.44 -2.59
N HIS A 136 -5.20 -9.57 -3.44
CA HIS A 136 -5.83 -9.17 -4.69
C HIS A 136 -6.07 -10.37 -5.63
N LYS A 137 -5.10 -11.28 -5.77
CA LYS A 137 -5.26 -12.51 -6.57
C LYS A 137 -6.34 -13.44 -6.00
N LEU A 138 -6.51 -13.47 -4.68
CA LEU A 138 -7.54 -14.28 -4.03
C LEU A 138 -8.93 -13.66 -4.17
N ALA A 139 -9.01 -12.33 -4.05
CA ALA A 139 -10.25 -11.56 -4.21
C ALA A 139 -10.75 -11.62 -5.66
N HIS A 140 -9.85 -11.50 -6.64
CA HIS A 140 -10.16 -11.43 -8.07
C HIS A 140 -9.43 -12.52 -8.88
N PRO A 141 -9.80 -13.81 -8.71
CA PRO A 141 -9.15 -14.93 -9.39
C PRO A 141 -9.38 -14.89 -10.91
N ASP A 142 -10.50 -14.32 -11.34
CA ASP A 142 -10.91 -14.25 -12.73
C ASP A 142 -10.42 -12.99 -13.46
N GLU A 143 -9.73 -12.07 -12.77
CA GLU A 143 -9.27 -10.81 -13.36
C GLU A 143 -8.37 -11.04 -14.58
N GLY A 144 -7.50 -12.05 -14.53
CA GLY A 144 -6.65 -12.44 -15.66
C GLY A 144 -7.45 -12.92 -16.87
N ARG A 145 -8.54 -13.66 -16.64
CA ARG A 145 -9.46 -14.14 -17.68
C ARG A 145 -10.27 -12.99 -18.26
N LEU A 146 -10.76 -12.08 -17.42
CA LEU A 146 -11.49 -10.87 -17.81
C LEU A 146 -10.61 -9.93 -18.66
N LYS A 147 -9.36 -9.70 -18.25
CA LYS A 147 -8.38 -8.90 -19.01
C LYS A 147 -8.04 -9.55 -20.37
N ALA A 148 -7.90 -10.87 -20.43
CA ALA A 148 -7.63 -11.58 -21.68
C ALA A 148 -8.84 -11.57 -22.63
N ALA A 149 -10.06 -11.71 -22.10
CA ALA A 149 -11.30 -11.60 -22.87
C ALA A 149 -11.48 -10.20 -23.48
N GLY A 150 -11.14 -9.14 -22.74
CA GLY A 150 -11.17 -7.77 -23.24
C GLY A 150 -10.14 -7.46 -24.34
N ARG A 151 -8.96 -8.12 -24.31
CA ARG A 151 -7.89 -7.91 -25.31
C ARG A 151 -8.10 -8.65 -26.64
N LYS A 152 -8.82 -9.77 -26.64
CA LYS A 152 -9.14 -10.52 -27.88
C LYS A 152 -10.17 -9.79 -28.76
N ASN A 153 -10.90 -8.83 -28.19
CA ASN A 153 -11.81 -7.97 -28.93
C ASN A 153 -11.01 -6.80 -29.54
N LYS A 154 -10.48 -6.99 -30.76
CA LYS A 154 -10.12 -5.84 -31.61
C LYS A 154 -11.41 -5.06 -31.84
N VAL A 155 -11.58 -3.94 -31.14
CA VAL A 155 -12.58 -2.93 -31.50
C VAL A 155 -12.26 -2.53 -32.94
N SER A 156 -13.16 -2.85 -33.88
CA SER A 156 -12.94 -2.53 -35.28
C SER A 156 -12.81 -1.01 -35.43
N ASP A 157 -12.13 -0.54 -36.47
CA ASP A 157 -11.98 0.91 -36.66
C ASP A 157 -13.34 1.58 -36.99
N GLU A 158 -14.31 0.80 -37.50
CA GLU A 158 -15.71 1.18 -37.65
C GLU A 158 -16.39 1.38 -36.28
N ASP A 159 -16.21 0.47 -35.31
CA ASP A 159 -16.76 0.62 -33.96
C ASP A 159 -16.18 1.86 -33.22
N LYS A 160 -14.91 2.19 -33.48
CA LYS A 160 -14.28 3.42 -32.93
C LYS A 160 -14.84 4.69 -33.57
N ALA A 161 -15.14 4.64 -34.87
CA ALA A 161 -15.73 5.77 -35.59
C ALA A 161 -17.18 6.00 -35.15
N GLU A 162 -17.98 4.94 -35.03
CA GLU A 162 -19.36 5.00 -34.53
C GLU A 162 -19.41 5.52 -33.08
N ALA A 163 -18.49 5.09 -32.21
CA ALA A 163 -18.42 5.57 -30.82
C ALA A 163 -18.05 7.07 -30.73
N LYS A 164 -17.24 7.60 -31.65
CA LYS A 164 -16.91 9.03 -31.71
C LYS A 164 -18.11 9.85 -32.20
N GLU A 165 -18.80 9.38 -33.24
CA GLU A 165 -20.01 10.01 -33.77
C GLU A 165 -21.12 10.05 -32.71
N LEU A 166 -21.31 8.97 -31.96
CA LEU A 166 -22.29 8.92 -30.88
C LEU A 166 -21.93 9.86 -29.71
N LYS A 167 -20.65 9.95 -29.33
CA LYS A 167 -20.20 10.92 -28.31
C LYS A 167 -20.42 12.36 -28.77
N LYS A 168 -20.23 12.64 -30.06
CA LYS A 168 -20.49 13.96 -30.65
C LYS A 168 -21.98 14.29 -30.59
N LYS A 169 -22.86 13.37 -31.03
CA LYS A 169 -24.31 13.53 -30.96
C LYS A 169 -24.84 13.68 -29.53
N MET A 170 -24.30 12.93 -28.57
CA MET A 170 -24.64 13.10 -27.15
C MET A 170 -24.20 14.46 -26.61
N LYS A 171 -23.04 14.96 -27.02
CA LYS A 171 -22.55 16.28 -26.60
C LYS A 171 -23.40 17.41 -27.20
N GLU A 172 -23.83 17.27 -28.45
CA GLU A 172 -24.73 18.21 -29.13
C GLU A 172 -26.14 18.21 -28.49
N LEU A 173 -26.74 17.05 -28.23
CA LEU A 173 -28.03 16.94 -27.55
C LEU A 173 -27.97 17.47 -26.10
N LYS A 174 -26.86 17.22 -25.39
CA LYS A 174 -26.63 17.78 -24.04
C LYS A 174 -26.46 19.30 -24.07
N ALA A 175 -25.84 19.85 -25.11
CA ALA A 175 -25.71 21.30 -25.28
C ALA A 175 -27.03 21.98 -25.66
N GLN A 176 -27.92 21.25 -26.34
CA GLN A 176 -29.28 21.71 -26.69
C GLN A 176 -30.30 21.54 -25.55
N GLY A 177 -29.93 20.89 -24.45
CA GLY A 177 -30.83 20.63 -23.32
C GLY A 177 -31.92 19.59 -23.60
N ASP A 178 -31.79 18.81 -24.68
CA ASP A 178 -32.78 17.80 -25.10
C ASP A 178 -32.51 16.45 -24.41
N PHE A 179 -32.89 16.38 -23.13
CA PHE A 179 -32.78 15.17 -22.32
C PHE A 179 -33.69 14.04 -22.80
N ALA A 180 -34.81 14.36 -23.46
CA ALA A 180 -35.73 13.37 -24.01
C ALA A 180 -35.13 12.71 -25.26
N GLY A 181 -34.53 13.49 -26.16
CA GLY A 181 -33.75 13.00 -27.30
C GLY A 181 -32.54 12.16 -26.88
N MET A 182 -31.88 12.53 -25.78
CA MET A 182 -30.77 11.75 -25.21
C MET A 182 -31.22 10.38 -24.68
N MET A 183 -32.35 10.32 -23.97
CA MET A 183 -32.94 9.05 -23.49
C MET A 183 -33.46 8.18 -24.64
N ALA A 184 -34.09 8.77 -25.66
CA ALA A 184 -34.56 8.05 -26.83
C ALA A 184 -33.40 7.47 -27.66
N LEU A 185 -32.29 8.20 -27.79
CA LEU A 185 -31.08 7.72 -28.48
C LEU A 185 -30.43 6.55 -27.73
N ALA A 186 -30.45 6.58 -26.40
CA ALA A 186 -29.96 5.50 -25.54
C ALA A 186 -30.87 4.25 -25.58
N GLN A 187 -32.19 4.42 -25.71
CA GLN A 187 -33.13 3.30 -25.82
C GLN A 187 -33.19 2.68 -27.22
N ASN A 188 -33.09 3.50 -28.29
CA ASN A 188 -33.21 3.03 -29.67
C ASN A 188 -31.93 2.42 -30.25
N SER A 189 -30.79 2.58 -29.57
CA SER A 189 -29.56 1.89 -29.97
C SER A 189 -29.62 0.43 -29.51
N LYS A 190 -30.37 -0.40 -30.26
CA LYS A 190 -30.54 -1.86 -30.09
C LYS A 190 -29.25 -2.67 -29.94
N LYS A 191 -28.06 -2.10 -30.23
CA LYS A 191 -26.75 -2.72 -29.97
C LYS A 191 -26.31 -2.64 -28.49
N PHE A 192 -27.04 -1.95 -27.60
CA PHE A 192 -26.71 -1.82 -26.17
C PHE A 192 -27.47 -2.77 -25.23
N GLN A 193 -28.45 -3.55 -25.70
CA GLN A 193 -29.27 -4.41 -24.83
C GLN A 193 -28.79 -5.87 -24.71
N ALA A 194 -27.87 -6.32 -25.55
CA ALA A 194 -27.27 -7.65 -25.38
C ALA A 194 -25.77 -7.56 -25.68
N PRO A 195 -24.90 -7.87 -24.71
CA PRO A 195 -23.51 -8.14 -25.03
C PRO A 195 -23.48 -9.27 -26.07
N PRO A 196 -22.72 -9.20 -27.19
CA PRO A 196 -22.51 -10.34 -28.09
C PRO A 196 -22.19 -11.61 -27.28
N ALA A 197 -22.49 -12.81 -27.79
CA ALA A 197 -22.42 -14.06 -27.00
C ALA A 197 -21.08 -14.26 -26.24
N ASN A 198 -19.96 -13.78 -26.80
CA ASN A 198 -18.62 -13.81 -26.20
C ASN A 198 -18.41 -12.77 -25.08
N GLN A 199 -19.28 -11.77 -24.99
CA GLN A 199 -19.37 -10.78 -23.91
C GLN A 199 -20.39 -11.18 -22.85
N ALA A 200 -21.38 -12.04 -23.13
CA ALA A 200 -22.33 -12.50 -22.11
C ALA A 200 -21.62 -13.32 -21.01
N GLU A 201 -20.65 -14.15 -21.39
CA GLU A 201 -19.83 -14.91 -20.45
C GLU A 201 -18.87 -14.01 -19.66
N ALA A 202 -18.23 -13.03 -20.31
CA ALA A 202 -17.37 -12.05 -19.64
C ALA A 202 -18.16 -11.10 -18.71
N ALA A 203 -19.37 -10.69 -19.12
CA ALA A 203 -20.27 -9.88 -18.30
C ALA A 203 -20.83 -10.67 -17.13
N LYS A 204 -21.14 -11.96 -17.32
CA LYS A 204 -21.55 -12.86 -16.24
C LYS A 204 -20.40 -13.11 -15.25
N LEU A 205 -19.19 -13.32 -15.75
CA LEU A 205 -18.00 -13.50 -14.91
C LEU A 205 -17.66 -12.21 -14.15
N ALA A 206 -17.78 -11.04 -14.79
CA ALA A 206 -17.61 -9.74 -14.13
C ALA A 206 -18.72 -9.45 -13.10
N ALA A 207 -19.97 -9.85 -13.37
CA ALA A 207 -21.06 -9.74 -12.41
C ALA A 207 -20.84 -10.67 -11.21
N GLN A 208 -20.41 -11.91 -11.45
CA GLN A 208 -20.07 -12.87 -10.38
C GLN A 208 -18.88 -12.40 -9.53
N ASP A 209 -17.84 -11.84 -10.16
CA ASP A 209 -16.70 -11.26 -9.44
C ASP A 209 -17.14 -10.03 -8.61
N ARG A 210 -18.03 -9.21 -9.16
CA ARG A 210 -18.59 -8.03 -8.46
C ARG A 210 -19.50 -8.42 -7.29
N ASP A 211 -20.26 -9.51 -7.40
CA ASP A 211 -21.18 -10.01 -6.37
C ASP A 211 -20.49 -10.83 -5.28
N ARG A 212 -19.20 -11.11 -5.45
CA ARG A 212 -18.43 -11.83 -4.46
C ARG A 212 -18.19 -10.99 -3.22
N ASP A 213 -18.55 -11.56 -2.07
CA ASP A 213 -18.09 -11.04 -0.79
C ASP A 213 -16.62 -11.40 -0.60
N THR A 214 -15.77 -10.36 -0.59
CA THR A 214 -14.33 -10.48 -0.42
C THR A 214 -13.86 -9.93 0.93
N TRP A 215 -14.79 -9.61 1.84
CA TRP A 215 -14.50 -9.00 3.14
C TRP A 215 -13.42 -9.74 3.93
N ASP A 216 -13.56 -11.05 4.11
CA ASP A 216 -12.61 -11.87 4.88
C ASP A 216 -11.22 -11.91 4.24
N ILE A 217 -11.13 -11.80 2.92
CA ILE A 217 -9.85 -11.77 2.20
C ILE A 217 -9.10 -10.48 2.55
N TRP A 218 -9.79 -9.35 2.50
CA TRP A 218 -9.21 -8.04 2.81
C TRP A 218 -8.93 -7.88 4.31
N LEU A 219 -9.78 -8.43 5.18
CA LEU A 219 -9.54 -8.49 6.62
C LEU A 219 -8.28 -9.29 6.93
N ASN A 220 -8.12 -10.48 6.32
CA ASN A 220 -6.92 -11.29 6.51
C ASN A 220 -5.68 -10.57 5.94
N CYS A 221 -5.80 -9.85 4.83
CA CYS A 221 -4.73 -8.99 4.33
C CYS A 221 -4.30 -7.96 5.39
N LEU A 222 -5.24 -7.26 6.04
CA LEU A 222 -4.92 -6.29 7.09
C LEU A 222 -4.24 -6.94 8.30
N LYS A 223 -4.71 -8.12 8.71
CA LYS A 223 -4.10 -8.91 9.80
C LYS A 223 -2.66 -9.28 9.49
N ASP A 224 -2.41 -9.84 8.31
CA ASP A 224 -1.08 -10.25 7.88
C ASP A 224 -0.16 -9.03 7.73
N THR A 225 -0.66 -7.93 7.18
CA THR A 225 0.12 -6.69 7.04
C THR A 225 0.47 -6.12 8.41
N LYS A 226 -0.45 -6.10 9.38
CA LYS A 226 -0.15 -5.68 10.76
C LYS A 226 0.88 -6.58 11.42
N ALA A 227 0.81 -7.89 11.21
CA ALA A 227 1.81 -8.82 11.70
C ALA A 227 3.20 -8.57 11.08
N ALA A 228 3.25 -8.14 9.82
CA ALA A 228 4.48 -7.76 9.12
C ALA A 228 4.99 -6.34 9.49
N ALA A 229 4.13 -5.45 9.97
CA ALA A 229 4.44 -4.03 10.25
C ALA A 229 5.46 -3.80 11.39
N TYR A 230 6.54 -3.08 11.12
CA TYR A 230 7.55 -2.66 12.10
C TYR A 230 7.35 -1.18 12.47
N ARG A 231 7.59 -0.84 13.73
CA ARG A 231 7.36 0.52 14.25
C ARG A 231 8.57 1.42 14.07
N THR A 232 9.76 0.85 14.26
CA THR A 232 11.01 1.61 14.23
C THR A 232 11.98 1.05 13.21
N ARG A 233 12.71 1.96 12.57
CA ARG A 233 13.84 1.68 11.69
C ARG A 233 15.13 2.07 12.40
N LEU A 234 16.13 1.20 12.34
CA LEU A 234 17.46 1.42 12.88
C LEU A 234 18.47 1.39 11.73
N GLU A 235 19.19 2.50 11.55
CA GLU A 235 20.22 2.66 10.53
C GLU A 235 21.57 2.82 11.22
N TYR A 236 22.36 1.75 11.22
CA TYR A 236 23.71 1.75 11.78
C TYR A 236 24.70 2.34 10.78
N ALA A 237 25.66 3.12 11.29
CA ALA A 237 26.79 3.56 10.48
C ALA A 237 27.72 2.38 10.14
N SER A 238 28.34 2.41 8.96
CA SER A 238 29.28 1.36 8.53
C SER A 238 30.45 1.17 9.50
N ASP A 239 30.93 2.27 10.10
CA ASP A 239 31.99 2.26 11.10
C ASP A 239 31.53 1.73 12.47
N ALA A 240 30.23 1.65 12.74
CA ALA A 240 29.69 1.23 14.03
C ALA A 240 29.60 -0.29 14.22
N LEU A 241 29.63 -1.04 13.11
CA LEU A 241 29.48 -2.50 13.06
C LEU A 241 30.77 -3.24 12.67
N LYS A 242 31.94 -2.58 12.78
CA LYS A 242 33.22 -3.27 12.60
C LYS A 242 33.44 -4.17 13.82
N ASP A 243 33.43 -5.47 13.57
CA ASP A 243 33.98 -6.50 14.45
C ASP A 243 35.51 -6.31 14.55
#